data_AF-A0A7K4DH47-F1
#
_entry.id   AF-A0A7K4DH47-F1
#
_cell.length_a   1.000
_cell.length_b   1.000
_cell.length_c   1.000
_cell.angle_alpha   90.00
_cell.angle_beta   90.00
_cell.angle_gamma   90.00
#
_symmetry.space_group_name_H-M   'P 1'
#
loop_
_entity.id
_entity.type
_entity.pdbx_description
1 polymer ?
#
loop_
_entity_poly.entity_id
_entity_poly.type
_entity_poly.pdbx_seq_one_letter_code
_entity_poly.pdbx_strand_id
1 'polypeptide(L)' 'MLEGINKIRDLEWEVPIGYVPDMRVPGRFFLSLALAETLEEGAVRQLANVATLPGIVKHS' A
#
# COMPACT_ATOMS: atom_id res chain seq x y z
N MET A 1 -1.83 9.43 10.14
CA MET A 1 -1.62 8.17 9.40
C MET A 1 -2.88 7.83 8.66
N LEU A 2 -2.78 7.36 7.41
CA LEU A 2 -3.92 7.04 6.56
C LEU A 2 -4.71 5.85 7.13
N GLU A 3 -6.04 5.96 7.13
CA GLU A 3 -6.92 4.86 7.50
C GLU A 3 -6.83 3.73 6.48
N GLY A 4 -6.92 2.47 6.95
CA GLY A 4 -6.92 1.29 6.09
C GLY A 4 -5.54 0.78 5.67
N ILE A 5 -4.45 1.25 6.28
CA ILE A 5 -3.09 0.72 6.08
C ILE A 5 -2.62 -0.01 7.34
N ASN A 6 -2.03 -1.19 7.16
CA ASN A 6 -1.50 -2.02 8.25
C ASN A 6 0.01 -1.87 8.37
N LYS A 7 0.52 -1.62 9.58
CA LYS A 7 1.95 -1.70 9.86
C LYS A 7 2.33 -3.18 10.08
N ILE A 8 3.26 -3.70 9.30
CA ILE A 8 3.70 -5.11 9.36
C ILE A 8 5.00 -5.26 10.17
N ARG A 9 5.95 -4.34 9.97
CA ARG A 9 7.23 -4.27 10.73
C ARG A 9 7.65 -2.81 10.91
N ASP A 10 8.79 -2.58 11.56
CA ASP A 10 9.29 -1.24 11.91
C ASP A 10 9.29 -0.25 10.75
N LEU A 11 9.67 -0.72 9.56
CA LEU A 11 9.74 0.08 8.33
C LEU A 11 8.80 -0.42 7.24
N GLU A 12 7.96 -1.43 7.51
CA GLU A 12 7.18 -2.14 6.48
C GLU A 12 5.69 -1.97 6.72
N TRP A 13 4.99 -1.58 5.67
CA TRP A 13 3.57 -1.26 5.68
C TRP A 13 2.86 -1.98 4.54
N GLU A 14 1.59 -2.28 4.74
CA GLU A 14 0.76 -3.00 3.79
C GLU A 14 -0.56 -2.27 3.54
N VAL A 15 -0.90 -2.16 2.26
CA VAL A 15 -2.22 -1.77 1.78
C VAL A 15 -3.01 -3.06 1.51
N PRO A 16 -4.07 -3.35 2.28
CA PRO A 16 -4.83 -4.58 2.13
C PRO A 16 -5.54 -4.65 0.78
N ILE A 17 -5.76 -5.87 0.28
CA ILE A 17 -6.59 -6.11 -0.90
C ILE A 17 -8.00 -5.52 -0.66
N GLY A 18 -8.50 -4.76 -1.64
CA GLY A 18 -9.80 -4.10 -1.54
C GLY A 18 -9.73 -2.63 -1.12
N TYR A 19 -8.54 -2.08 -0.86
CA TYR A 19 -8.35 -0.63 -0.68
C TYR A 19 -8.82 0.16 -1.90
N VAL A 20 -8.60 -0.39 -3.10
CA VAL A 20 -9.34 -0.05 -4.33
C VAL A 20 -9.96 -1.32 -4.92
N PRO A 21 -11.01 -1.20 -5.74
CA PRO A 21 -11.57 -2.34 -6.47
C PRO A 21 -10.51 -3.07 -7.33
N ASP A 22 -10.73 -4.36 -7.57
CA ASP A 22 -9.93 -5.20 -8.48
C ASP A 22 -8.45 -5.41 -8.12
N MET A 23 -8.03 -5.07 -6.90
CA MET A 23 -6.70 -5.45 -6.40
C MET A 23 -6.51 -6.97 -6.44
N ARG A 24 -5.42 -7.42 -7.04
CA ARG A 24 -5.06 -8.85 -7.19
C ARG A 24 -4.05 -9.31 -6.13
N VAL A 25 -3.27 -8.37 -5.62
CA VAL A 25 -2.24 -8.56 -4.59
C VAL A 25 -2.33 -7.43 -3.56
N PRO A 26 -1.86 -7.62 -2.32
CA PRO A 26 -1.69 -6.51 -1.39
C PRO A 26 -0.61 -5.54 -1.89
N GLY A 27 -0.73 -4.28 -1.50
CA GLY A 27 0.30 -3.28 -1.72
C GLY A 27 1.32 -3.29 -0.59
N ARG A 28 2.61 -3.06 -0.86
CA ARG A 28 3.66 -3.05 0.15
C ARG A 28 4.63 -1.90 -0.07
N PHE A 29 4.85 -1.12 0.99
CA PHE A 29 5.78 0.00 0.94
C PHE A 29 6.60 0.11 2.22
N PHE A 30 7.73 0.82 2.11
CA PHE A 30 8.70 0.93 3.17
C PHE A 30 8.93 2.38 3.57
N LEU A 31 8.60 2.72 4.81
CA LEU A 31 8.79 4.05 5.38
C LEU A 31 9.15 3.94 6.86
N SER A 32 10.07 4.80 7.30
CA SER A 32 10.21 5.08 8.73
C SER A 32 8.96 5.81 9.24
N LEU A 33 8.75 5.79 10.55
CA LEU A 33 7.63 6.53 11.16
C LEU A 33 7.65 8.02 10.79
N ALA A 34 8.83 8.64 10.74
CA ALA A 34 8.98 10.04 10.36
C ALA A 34 8.55 10.33 8.91
N LEU A 35 8.84 9.41 7.97
CA LEU A 35 8.40 9.57 6.57
C LEU A 35 6.93 9.16 6.37
N ALA A 36 6.38 8.29 7.23
CA ALA A 36 4.98 7.90 7.17
C ALA A 36 4.03 9.07 7.47
N GLU A 37 4.50 10.08 8.22
CA GLU A 37 3.74 11.32 8.48
C GLU A 37 3.61 12.21 7.25
N THR A 38 4.53 12.10 6.29
CA THR A 38 4.51 12.87 5.04
C THR A 38 3.84 12.11 3.89
N LEU A 39 3.31 10.91 4.14
CA LEU A 39 2.72 10.07 3.12
C LEU A 39 1.35 10.62 2.68
N GLU A 40 1.24 10.93 1.40
CA GLU A 40 0.00 11.41 0.79
C GLU A 40 -0.90 10.24 0.37
N GLU A 41 -2.21 10.42 0.51
CA GLU A 41 -3.22 9.43 0.09
C GLU A 41 -3.09 9.06 -1.40
N GLY A 42 -2.75 10.05 -2.24
CA GLY A 42 -2.57 9.84 -3.68
C GLY A 42 -1.51 8.80 -4.03
N ALA A 43 -0.40 8.78 -3.28
CA ALA A 43 0.68 7.81 -3.48
C ALA A 43 0.23 6.39 -3.11
N VAL A 44 -0.51 6.24 -2.01
CA VAL A 44 -1.10 4.96 -1.58
C VAL A 44 -2.13 4.46 -2.58
N ARG A 45 -2.99 5.35 -3.07
CA ARG A 45 -3.98 5.02 -4.11
C ARG A 45 -3.31 4.61 -5.43
N GLN A 46 -2.21 5.26 -5.83
CA GLN A 46 -1.44 4.84 -7.02
C GLN A 46 -0.85 3.43 -6.85
N LEU A 47 -0.25 3.14 -5.71
CA LEU A 47 0.28 1.81 -5.40
C LEU A 47 -0.84 0.76 -5.40
N ALA A 48 -2.02 1.09 -4.85
CA ALA A 48 -3.20 0.23 -4.90
C ALA A 48 -3.71 0.01 -6.34
N ASN A 49 -3.68 1.03 -7.20
CA ASN A 49 -4.03 0.89 -8.62
C ASN A 49 -3.06 -0.05 -9.37
N VAL A 50 -1.75 0.03 -9.09
CA VAL A 50 -0.75 -0.89 -9.66
C VAL A 50 -1.05 -2.33 -9.24
N ALA A 51 -1.54 -2.54 -8.02
CA ALA A 51 -1.94 -3.85 -7.51
C ALA A 51 -3.13 -4.49 -8.27
N THR A 52 -3.81 -3.77 -9.17
CA THR A 52 -4.89 -4.28 -10.02
C THR A 52 -4.40 -4.89 -11.35
N LEU A 53 -3.13 -4.63 -11.72
CA LEU A 53 -2.62 -4.96 -13.05
C LEU A 53 -2.60 -6.48 -13.32
N PRO A 54 -3.09 -6.94 -14.49
CA PRO A 54 -3.05 -8.36 -14.83
C PRO A 54 -1.63 -8.92 -14.82
N GLY A 55 -1.44 -10.05 -14.14
CA GLY A 55 -0.15 -10.73 -14.05
C GLY A 55 0.79 -10.19 -12.97
N ILE A 56 0.37 -9.22 -12.15
CA ILE A 56 1.13 -8.82 -10.96
C ILE A 56 1.26 -9.97 -9.97
N VAL A 57 2.40 -10.06 -9.28
CA VAL A 57 2.75 -11.20 -8.42
C VAL A 57 3.19 -10.71 -7.04
N LYS A 58 2.74 -11.40 -5.99
CA LYS A 58 3.05 -11.17 -4.57
C LYS A 58 2.56 -9.83 -4.02
N HIS A 59 3.15 -8.71 -4.43
CA HIS A 59 2.84 -7.36 -3.93
C HIS A 59 3.07 -6.31 -5.02
N SER A 60 2.37 -5.18 -4.90
CA SER A 60 2.66 -3.91 -5.59
C SER A 60 3.58 -3.06 -4.74
#